data_AF-P92768-F1
#
_entry.id   AF-P92768-F1
#
_cell.length_a   1.000
_cell.length_b   1.000
_cell.length_c   1.000
_cell.angle_alpha   90.00
_cell.angle_beta   90.00
_cell.angle_gamma   90.00
#
_symmetry.space_group_name_H-M   'P 1'
#
loop_
_entity.id
_entity.type
_entity.pdbx_description
1 polymer ?
#
loop_
_entity_poly.entity_id
_entity_poly.type
_entity_poly.pdbx_seq_one_letter_code
_entity_poly.pdbx_strand_id
1 'polypeptide(L)'
;LTGSMGAFFLTAGMAGWFHKSIISLPLIGMALIILTMIQWWRDIIREGTYQGHHTHNVSSGLRWGMILFILSEVCFFFAFLWAYFHSSLAPTPELGSCW
;
A
#
# COMPACT_ATOMS: atom_id res chain seq x y z
N LEU A 1 -1.63 -16.16 3.77
CA LEU A 1 -2.60 -16.25 4.90
C LEU A 1 -2.31 -15.23 6.00
N THR A 2 -1.09 -15.18 6.52
CA THR A 2 -0.71 -14.24 7.59
C THR A 2 -0.83 -12.77 7.16
N GLY A 3 -0.40 -12.44 5.94
CA GLY A 3 -0.54 -11.08 5.40
C GLY A 3 -2.00 -10.67 5.17
N SER A 4 -2.83 -11.57 4.62
CA SER A 4 -4.26 -11.33 4.42
C SER A 4 -5.01 -11.17 5.75
N MET A 5 -4.64 -11.94 6.78
CA MET A 5 -5.20 -11.77 8.13
C MET A 5 -4.75 -10.44 8.77
N GLY A 6 -3.50 -10.04 8.57
CA GLY A 6 -2.99 -8.74 8.99
C GLY A 6 -3.76 -7.58 8.35
N ALA A 7 -4.03 -7.64 7.04
CA ALA A 7 -4.83 -6.65 6.33
C ALA A 7 -6.30 -6.59 6.81
N PHE A 8 -6.90 -7.75 7.08
CA PHE A 8 -8.24 -7.83 7.66
C PHE A 8 -8.30 -7.19 9.05
N PHE A 9 -7.34 -7.51 9.93
CA PHE A 9 -7.26 -6.91 11.26
C PHE A 9 -6.96 -5.41 11.22
N LEU A 10 -6.15 -4.95 10.28
CA LEU A 10 -5.88 -3.52 10.11
C LEU A 10 -7.15 -2.77 9.68
N THR A 11 -7.87 -3.27 8.67
CA THR A 11 -9.08 -2.62 8.14
C THR A 11 -10.24 -2.65 9.12
N ALA A 12 -10.56 -3.82 9.70
CA ALA A 12 -11.58 -3.94 10.75
C ALA A 12 -11.17 -3.15 12.01
N GLY A 13 -9.88 -3.10 12.31
CA GLY A 13 -9.33 -2.39 13.45
C GLY A 13 -9.41 -0.87 13.32
N MET A 14 -9.15 -0.33 12.12
CA MET A 14 -9.33 1.09 11.84
C MET A 14 -10.80 1.51 11.96
N ALA A 15 -11.73 0.69 11.44
CA ALA A 15 -13.16 0.93 11.65
C ALA A 15 -13.53 0.91 13.15
N GLY A 16 -13.01 -0.06 13.91
CA GLY A 16 -13.19 -0.12 15.37
C GLY A 16 -12.58 1.08 16.11
N TRP A 17 -11.45 1.59 15.64
CA TRP A 17 -10.81 2.78 16.22
C TRP A 17 -11.65 4.03 15.99
N PHE A 18 -12.13 4.27 14.76
CA PHE A 18 -12.94 5.45 14.45
C PHE A 18 -14.31 5.46 15.13
N HIS A 19 -14.91 4.30 15.38
CA HIS A 19 -16.26 4.23 15.97
C HIS A 19 -16.30 3.94 17.48
N LYS A 20 -15.31 3.21 18.02
CA LYS A 20 -15.31 2.74 19.41
C LYS A 20 -14.05 3.15 20.19
N SER A 21 -13.13 3.88 19.56
CA SER A 21 -11.84 4.29 20.14
C SER A 21 -10.96 3.12 20.63
N ILE A 22 -11.19 1.90 20.13
CA ILE A 22 -10.39 0.71 20.46
C ILE A 22 -9.22 0.60 19.48
N ILE A 23 -7.99 0.71 19.99
CA ILE A 23 -6.77 0.72 19.17
C ILE A 23 -6.00 -0.62 19.14
N SER A 24 -6.40 -1.59 19.96
CA SER A 24 -5.66 -2.86 20.08
C SER A 24 -5.65 -3.69 18.79
N LEU A 25 -6.78 -3.76 18.10
CA LEU A 25 -6.92 -4.55 16.86
C LEU A 25 -6.06 -4.03 15.69
N PRO A 26 -6.06 -2.72 15.34
CA PRO A 26 -5.22 -2.23 14.25
C PRO A 26 -3.73 -2.36 14.56
N LEU A 27 -3.30 -2.24 15.84
CA LEU A 27 -1.91 -2.47 16.25
C LEU A 27 -1.47 -3.91 16.00
N ILE A 28 -2.31 -4.89 16.34
CA ILE A 28 -2.04 -6.32 16.04
C ILE A 28 -1.97 -6.55 14.53
N GLY A 29 -2.90 -5.97 13.77
CA GLY A 29 -2.89 -6.04 12.30
C GLY A 29 -1.59 -5.50 11.69
N MET A 30 -1.14 -4.33 12.17
CA MET A 30 0.10 -3.70 11.71
C MET A 30 1.34 -4.52 12.06
N ALA A 31 1.41 -5.07 13.28
CA ALA A 31 2.50 -5.96 13.67
C ALA A 31 2.57 -7.22 12.80
N LEU A 32 1.43 -7.84 12.49
CA LEU A 32 1.37 -8.99 11.59
C LEU A 32 1.86 -8.65 10.19
N ILE A 33 1.41 -7.53 9.61
CA ILE A 33 1.85 -7.08 8.28
C ILE A 33 3.38 -6.92 8.25
N ILE A 34 3.95 -6.19 9.22
CA ILE A 34 5.41 -5.98 9.29
C ILE A 34 6.16 -7.31 9.38
N LEU A 35 5.72 -8.21 10.26
CA LEU A 35 6.33 -9.53 10.40
C LEU A 35 6.23 -10.34 9.10
N THR A 36 5.11 -10.27 8.38
CA THR A 36 4.96 -10.95 7.10
C THR A 36 5.88 -10.39 6.03
N MET A 37 6.04 -9.07 5.93
CA MET A 37 6.91 -8.43 4.95
C MET A 37 8.38 -8.81 5.19
N ILE A 38 8.83 -8.79 6.45
CA ILE A 38 10.20 -9.18 6.82
C ILE A 38 10.48 -10.64 6.46
N GLN A 39 9.56 -11.55 6.83
CA GLN A 39 9.74 -12.98 6.55
C GLN A 39 9.68 -13.29 5.07
N TRP A 40 8.75 -12.67 4.34
CA TRP A 40 8.59 -12.88 2.90
C TRP A 40 9.81 -12.37 2.14
N TRP A 41 10.26 -11.14 2.38
CA TRP A 41 11.44 -10.62 1.69
C TRP A 41 12.71 -11.39 2.05
N ARG A 42 12.86 -11.85 3.29
CA ARG A 42 13.96 -12.76 3.66
C ARG A 42 13.95 -14.02 2.80
N ASP A 43 12.78 -14.60 2.56
CA ASP A 43 12.67 -15.84 1.79
C ASP A 43 12.91 -15.59 0.28
N ILE A 44 12.46 -14.45 -0.28
CA ILE A 44 12.82 -14.02 -1.64
C ILE A 44 14.34 -13.86 -1.80
N ILE A 45 15.02 -13.26 -0.81
CA ILE A 45 16.49 -13.13 -0.84
C ILE A 45 17.15 -14.52 -0.82
N ARG A 46 16.58 -15.48 -0.09
CA ARG A 46 17.11 -16.85 -0.05
C ARG A 46 16.93 -17.58 -1.38
N GLU A 47 15.74 -17.48 -1.98
CA GLU A 47 15.42 -18.05 -3.29
C GLU A 47 16.35 -17.47 -4.37
N GLY A 48 16.60 -16.17 -4.35
CA GLY A 48 17.47 -15.49 -5.30
C GLY A 48 18.95 -15.79 -5.10
N THR A 49 19.48 -15.48 -3.92
CA THR A 49 20.94 -15.47 -3.68
C THR A 49 21.51 -16.84 -3.33
N TYR A 50 20.82 -17.63 -2.49
CA TYR A 50 21.36 -18.89 -1.98
C TYR A 50 20.91 -20.11 -2.77
N GLN A 51 19.71 -20.08 -3.37
CA GLN A 51 19.16 -21.21 -4.14
C GLN A 51 19.26 -21.01 -5.66
N GLY A 52 19.50 -19.79 -6.14
CA GLY A 52 19.72 -19.49 -7.55
C GLY A 52 18.46 -19.59 -8.43
N HIS A 53 17.26 -19.46 -7.86
CA HIS A 53 16.00 -19.61 -8.60
C HIS A 53 15.66 -18.42 -9.51
N HIS A 54 16.39 -17.30 -9.40
CA HIS A 54 16.20 -16.11 -10.22
C HIS A 54 16.85 -16.23 -11.62
N THR A 55 16.33 -17.14 -12.44
CA THR A 55 16.72 -17.24 -13.86
C THR A 55 16.45 -15.93 -14.62
N HIS A 56 17.01 -15.79 -15.83
CA HIS A 56 16.85 -14.59 -16.65
C HIS A 56 15.36 -14.22 -16.86
N ASN A 57 14.51 -15.20 -17.15
CA ASN A 57 13.08 -14.97 -17.33
C ASN A 57 12.39 -14.47 -16.05
N VAL A 58 12.70 -15.07 -14.90
CA VAL A 58 12.16 -14.63 -13.59
C VAL A 58 12.61 -13.21 -13.28
N SER A 59 13.89 -12.91 -13.48
CA SER A 59 14.45 -11.57 -13.26
C SER A 59 13.80 -10.52 -14.18
N SER A 60 13.51 -10.87 -15.44
CA SER A 60 12.76 -9.99 -16.35
C SER A 60 11.33 -9.75 -15.87
N GLY A 61 10.66 -10.77 -15.33
CA GLY A 61 9.33 -10.67 -14.75
C GLY A 61 9.30 -9.76 -13.52
N LEU A 62 10.27 -9.87 -12.62
CA LEU A 62 10.40 -8.98 -11.46
C LEU A 62 10.58 -7.51 -11.87
N ARG A 63 11.36 -7.23 -12.93
CA ARG A 63 11.50 -5.86 -13.45
C ARG A 63 10.19 -5.31 -13.98
N TRP A 64 9.46 -6.08 -14.77
CA TRP A 64 8.14 -5.69 -15.26
C TRP A 64 7.14 -5.49 -14.11
N GLY A 65 7.14 -6.37 -13.12
CA GLY A 65 6.34 -6.23 -11.91
C GLY A 65 6.61 -4.91 -11.18
N MET A 66 7.88 -4.53 -11.01
CA MET A 66 8.23 -3.27 -10.37
C MET A 66 7.82 -2.05 -11.20
N ILE A 67 7.97 -2.10 -12.53
CA ILE A 67 7.52 -1.02 -13.42
C ILE A 67 6.00 -0.82 -13.27
N LEU A 68 5.22 -1.91 -13.30
CA LEU A 68 3.76 -1.83 -13.16
C LEU A 68 3.33 -1.36 -11.77
N PHE A 69 4.02 -1.78 -10.72
CA PHE A 69 3.78 -1.31 -9.35
C PHE A 69 4.04 0.20 -9.24
N ILE A 70 5.16 0.71 -9.74
CA ILE A 70 5.45 2.15 -9.77
C ILE A 70 4.40 2.91 -10.57
N LEU A 71 3.98 2.37 -11.73
CA LEU A 71 2.92 2.97 -12.54
C LEU A 71 1.60 3.09 -11.75
N SER A 72 1.23 2.09 -10.97
CA SER A 72 0.03 2.17 -10.12
C SER A 72 0.13 3.26 -9.04
N GLU A 73 1.31 3.48 -8.46
CA GLU A 73 1.55 4.56 -7.49
C GLU A 73 1.47 5.94 -8.17
N VAL A 74 1.99 6.10 -9.39
CA VAL A 74 1.84 7.35 -10.17
C VAL A 74 0.36 7.67 -10.40
N CYS A 75 -0.45 6.67 -10.75
CA CYS A 75 -1.90 6.83 -10.91
C CYS A 75 -2.59 7.18 -9.58
N PHE A 76 -2.15 6.60 -8.47
CA PHE A 76 -2.66 6.93 -7.13
C PHE A 76 -2.41 8.41 -6.79
N PHE A 77 -1.20 8.94 -7.04
CA PHE A 77 -0.92 10.38 -6.86
C PHE A 77 -1.65 11.27 -7.85
N PHE A 78 -1.86 10.81 -9.09
CA PHE A 78 -2.64 11.53 -10.09
C PHE A 78 -4.07 11.81 -9.61
N ALA A 79 -4.69 10.89 -8.86
CA ALA A 79 -6.02 11.10 -8.30
C ALA A 79 -6.07 12.29 -7.30
N PHE A 80 -5.02 12.47 -6.49
CA PHE A 80 -4.93 13.63 -5.58
C PHE A 80 -4.69 14.94 -6.32
N LEU A 81 -3.83 14.93 -7.34
CA LEU A 81 -3.62 16.10 -8.20
C LEU A 81 -4.93 16.49 -8.90
N TRP A 82 -5.68 15.51 -9.37
CA TRP A 82 -6.98 15.76 -9.98
C TRP A 82 -7.95 16.39 -8.99
N ALA A 83 -8.04 15.88 -7.76
CA ALA A 83 -8.87 16.49 -6.71
C ALA A 83 -8.46 17.95 -6.43
N TYR A 84 -7.16 18.23 -6.37
CA TYR A 84 -6.62 19.60 -6.18
C TYR A 84 -6.94 20.53 -7.35
N PHE A 85 -6.73 20.10 -8.60
CA PHE A 85 -7.05 20.92 -9.77
C PHE A 85 -8.54 21.16 -9.91
N HIS A 86 -9.37 20.17 -9.57
CA HIS A 86 -10.82 20.34 -9.56
C HIS A 86 -11.25 21.43 -8.57
N SER A 87 -10.70 21.44 -7.35
CA SER A 87 -11.06 22.44 -6.34
C SER A 87 -10.49 23.83 -6.64
N SER A 88 -9.28 23.91 -7.21
CA SER A 88 -8.58 25.19 -7.44
C SER A 88 -9.01 25.92 -8.70
N LEU A 89 -9.36 25.21 -9.77
CA LEU A 89 -9.77 25.82 -11.03
C LEU A 89 -11.21 26.36 -11.00
N ALA A 90 -12.05 25.81 -10.13
CA ALA A 90 -13.45 26.22 -9.96
C ALA A 90 -13.81 26.29 -8.47
N PRO A 91 -13.26 27.28 -7.71
CA PRO A 91 -13.53 27.42 -6.29
C PRO A 91 -15.01 27.68 -6.05
N THR A 92 -15.58 26.97 -5.07
CA THR A 92 -17.00 27.07 -4.76
C THR A 92 -17.33 28.42 -4.13
N PRO A 93 -18.58 28.93 -4.25
CA PRO A 93 -18.97 30.21 -3.67
C PRO A 93 -18.76 30.30 -2.15
N GLU A 94 -18.82 29.17 -1.43
CA GLU A 94 -18.57 29.09 0.01
C GLU A 94 -17.13 29.45 0.38
N LEU A 95 -16.19 29.29 -0.57
CA LEU A 95 -14.79 29.69 -0.43
C LEU A 95 -14.54 31.15 -0.88
N GLY A 96 -15.56 31.87 -1.35
CA GLY A 96 -15.43 33.23 -1.88
C GLY A 96 -15.07 33.31 -3.35
N SER A 97 -15.18 32.19 -4.10
CA SER A 97 -14.87 32.09 -5.53
C SER A 97 -13.44 32.51 -5.92
N CYS A 98 -12.52 32.46 -4.96
CA CYS A 98 -11.08 32.59 -5.16
C CYS A 98 -10.37 31.35 -4.61
N TRP A 99 -9.16 31.11 -5.12
CA TRP A 99 -8.26 30.05 -4.67
C TRP A 99 -6.94 30.65 -4.20
#